data_AF-A0A1A9F4J9-F1
#
_entry.id   AF-A0A1A9F4J9-F1
#
_cell.length_a   1.000
_cell.length_b   1.000
_cell.length_c   1.000
_cell.angle_alpha   90.00
_cell.angle_beta   90.00
_cell.angle_gamma   90.00
#
_symmetry.space_group_name_H-M   'P 1'
#
loop_
_entity.id
_entity.type
_entity.pdbx_description
1 polymer ?
#
loop_
_entity_poly.entity_id
_entity_poly.type
_entity_poly.pdbx_seq_one_letter_code
_entity_poly.pdbx_strand_id
1 'polypeptide(L)'
;MANKAFILQRICIYAGTTIDPDADAEVRQILLDKFNLPLPQRRSLEESLMAVATPRPEIIDLIIQYRALTASKNKTSLINAQRRT
;
A
#
# COMPACT_ATOMS: atom_id res chain seq x y z
N MET A 1 -3.18 -7.04 -16.50
CA MET A 1 -3.09 -8.06 -15.43
C MET A 1 -2.06 -7.60 -14.41
N ALA A 2 -2.46 -6.79 -13.42
CA ALA A 2 -1.54 -6.37 -12.36
C ALA A 2 -1.43 -7.52 -11.33
N ASN A 3 -0.38 -8.33 -11.44
CA ASN A 3 -0.15 -9.41 -10.49
C ASN A 3 0.32 -8.81 -9.16
N LYS A 4 -0.30 -9.19 -8.04
CA LYS A 4 0.08 -8.74 -6.69
C LYS A 4 1.59 -8.91 -6.45
N ALA A 5 2.14 -10.03 -6.88
CA ALA A 5 3.57 -10.33 -6.78
C ALA A 5 4.44 -9.34 -7.57
N PHE A 6 3.96 -8.89 -8.74
CA PHE A 6 4.67 -7.91 -9.55
C PHE A 6 4.70 -6.53 -8.89
N ILE A 7 3.58 -6.09 -8.30
CA ILE A 7 3.53 -4.82 -7.57
C ILE A 7 4.43 -4.88 -6.34
N LEU A 8 4.38 -5.98 -5.58
CA LEU A 8 5.25 -6.19 -4.42
C LEU A 8 6.73 -6.13 -4.82
N GLN A 9 7.10 -6.84 -5.89
CA GLN A 9 8.47 -6.84 -6.39
C GLN A 9 8.92 -5.42 -6.75
N ARG A 10 8.09 -4.63 -7.44
CA ARG A 10 8.41 -3.24 -7.74
C ARG A 10 8.58 -2.40 -6.48
N ILE A 11 7.68 -2.54 -5.50
CA ILE A 11 7.78 -1.82 -4.23
C ILE A 11 9.11 -2.16 -3.53
N CYS A 12 9.48 -3.44 -3.45
CA CYS A 12 10.76 -3.85 -2.87
C CYS A 12 11.97 -3.29 -3.65
N ILE A 13 11.90 -3.24 -4.98
CA ILE A 13 12.94 -2.64 -5.82
C ILE A 13 13.08 -1.14 -5.52
N TYR A 14 11.96 -0.40 -5.40
CA TYR A 14 11.99 1.03 -5.05
C TYR A 14 12.49 1.27 -3.62
N ALA A 15 12.10 0.42 -2.67
CA ALA A 15 12.54 0.51 -1.28
C ALA A 15 14.01 0.11 -1.11
N GLY A 16 14.57 -0.68 -2.03
CA GLY A 16 15.90 -1.27 -1.93
C GLY A 16 16.03 -2.33 -0.83
N THR A 17 14.91 -2.74 -0.22
CA THR A 17 14.84 -3.77 0.82
C THR A 17 13.51 -4.52 0.70
N THR A 18 13.41 -5.65 1.38
CA THR A 18 12.16 -6.42 1.47
C THR A 18 11.28 -5.79 2.54
N ILE A 19 10.04 -5.49 2.18
CA ILE A 19 9.11 -4.74 3.02
C ILE A 19 7.72 -5.36 2.91
N ASP A 20 6.90 -5.23 3.93
CA ASP A 20 5.48 -5.53 3.85
C ASP A 20 4.67 -4.27 3.55
N PRO A 21 4.08 -4.13 2.34
CA PRO A 21 3.28 -2.97 2.01
C PRO A 21 1.94 -2.93 2.77
N ASP A 22 1.49 -4.04 3.37
CA ASP A 22 0.29 -4.08 4.23
C ASP A 22 0.61 -3.58 5.66
N ALA A 23 1.88 -3.57 6.08
CA ALA A 23 2.30 -3.07 7.38
C ALA A 23 2.48 -1.55 7.39
N ASP A 24 1.60 -0.85 8.11
CA ASP A 24 1.61 0.62 8.15
C ASP A 24 2.90 1.23 8.71
N ALA A 25 3.49 0.58 9.71
CA ALA A 25 4.72 1.03 10.34
C ALA A 25 5.92 0.93 9.39
N GLU A 26 6.04 -0.17 8.66
CA GLU A 26 7.11 -0.37 7.68
C GLU A 26 7.01 0.67 6.57
N VAL A 27 5.83 0.82 5.97
CA VAL A 27 5.59 1.80 4.89
C VAL A 27 5.97 3.22 5.33
N ARG A 28 5.58 3.63 6.55
CA ARG A 28 5.97 4.94 7.10
C ARG A 28 7.47 5.08 7.25
N GLN A 29 8.14 4.06 7.77
CA GLN A 29 9.57 4.09 8.00
C GLN A 29 10.35 4.20 6.70
N ILE A 30 9.95 3.47 5.66
CA ILE A 30 10.64 3.47 4.36
C ILE A 30 10.42 4.77 3.61
N LEU A 31 9.21 5.32 3.63
CA LEU A 31 8.93 6.62 3.03
C LEU A 31 9.76 7.71 3.70
N LEU A 32 9.93 7.65 5.02
CA LEU A 32 10.78 8.59 5.75
C LEU A 32 12.28 8.36 5.48
N ASP A 33 12.76 7.12 5.56
CA ASP A 33 14.19 6.79 5.46
C ASP A 33 14.72 6.92 4.03
N LYS A 34 14.01 6.37 3.05
CA LYS A 34 14.47 6.32 1.64
C LYS A 34 14.05 7.53 0.82
N PHE A 35 12.81 7.99 1.02
CA PHE A 35 12.26 9.07 0.21
C PHE A 35 12.30 10.42 0.91
N ASN A 36 12.78 10.46 2.17
CA ASN A 36 12.73 11.64 3.03
C ASN A 36 11.36 12.33 3.00
N LEU A 37 10.30 11.50 2.95
CA LEU A 37 8.93 11.93 2.76
C LEU A 37 8.18 11.81 4.08
N PRO A 38 8.11 12.89 4.88
CA PRO A 38 7.29 12.90 6.07
C PRO A 38 5.82 12.84 5.68
N LEU A 39 5.13 11.78 6.11
CA LEU A 39 3.69 11.69 5.91
C LEU A 39 2.96 12.61 6.88
N PRO A 40 1.93 13.35 6.42
CA PRO A 40 1.09 14.14 7.31
C PRO A 40 0.37 13.22 8.31
N GLN A 41 0.23 13.68 9.55
CA GLN A 41 -0.52 12.94 10.57
C GLN A 41 -2.01 12.97 10.24
N ARG A 42 -2.57 11.83 9.80
CA ARG A 42 -3.98 11.65 9.46
C ARG A 42 -4.58 10.45 10.22
N ARG A 43 -5.89 10.25 10.06
CA ARG A 43 -6.65 9.19 10.76
C ARG A 43 -6.29 7.79 10.28
N SER A 44 -5.85 7.64 9.03
CA SER A 44 -5.37 6.39 8.46
C SER A 44 -4.11 6.61 7.61
N LEU A 45 -3.34 5.54 7.36
CA LEU A 45 -2.22 5.60 6.44
C LEU A 45 -2.69 5.95 5.01
N GLU A 46 -3.83 5.42 4.57
CA GLU A 46 -4.38 5.68 3.23
C GLU A 46 -4.65 7.17 3.01
N GLU A 47 -5.28 7.84 3.99
CA GLU A 47 -5.45 9.30 3.94
C GLU A 47 -4.10 10.01 3.94
N SER A 48 -3.13 9.51 4.71
CA SER A 48 -1.78 10.10 4.77
C SER A 48 -1.08 10.01 3.42
N LEU A 49 -1.17 8.86 2.73
CA LEU A 49 -0.59 8.60 1.41
C LEU A 49 -1.28 9.43 0.32
N MET A 50 -2.61 9.56 0.38
CA MET A 50 -3.37 10.39 -0.56
C MET A 50 -3.11 11.89 -0.39
N ALA A 51 -2.84 12.33 0.84
CA ALA A 51 -2.57 13.73 1.16
C ALA A 51 -1.16 14.19 0.77
N VAL A 52 -0.29 13.29 0.28
CA VAL A 52 1.04 13.66 -0.21
C VAL A 52 0.91 14.56 -1.44
N ALA A 53 1.55 15.73 -1.38
CA ALA A 53 1.53 16.74 -2.43
C ALA A 53 2.24 16.27 -3.72
N THR A 54 1.89 16.88 -4.85
CA THR A 54 2.55 16.64 -6.13
C THR A 54 3.91 17.37 -6.20
N PRO A 55 4.95 16.78 -6.82
CA PRO A 55 4.95 15.48 -7.51
C PRO A 55 4.95 14.29 -6.53
N ARG A 56 4.01 13.37 -6.74
CA ARG A 56 3.88 12.17 -5.90
C ARG A 56 4.92 11.13 -6.30
N PRO A 57 5.66 10.54 -5.36
CA PRO A 57 6.52 9.39 -5.64
C PRO A 57 5.71 8.19 -6.14
N GLU A 58 6.12 7.57 -7.26
CA GLU A 58 5.44 6.41 -7.85
C GLU A 58 5.23 5.25 -6.87
N ILE A 59 6.12 5.10 -5.89
CA ILE A 59 6.01 4.07 -4.84
C ILE A 59 4.71 4.19 -4.04
N ILE A 60 4.19 5.40 -3.83
CA ILE A 60 2.94 5.63 -3.10
C ILE A 60 1.77 5.05 -3.88
N ASP A 61 1.73 5.29 -5.19
CA ASP A 61 0.67 4.77 -6.04
C ASP A 61 0.75 3.24 -6.15
N LEU A 62 1.95 2.67 -6.15
CA LEU A 62 2.15 1.21 -6.09
C LEU A 62 1.65 0.62 -4.76
N ILE A 63 1.93 1.25 -3.62
CA ILE A 63 1.45 0.81 -2.30
C ILE A 63 -0.08 0.88 -2.23
N ILE A 64 -0.67 1.99 -2.70
CA ILE A 64 -2.13 2.14 -2.76
C ILE A 64 -2.75 1.06 -3.65
N GLN A 65 -2.17 0.80 -4.83
CA GLN A 65 -2.64 -0.26 -5.72
C GLN A 65 -2.51 -1.65 -5.08
N TYR A 66 -1.39 -1.96 -4.44
CA TYR A 66 -1.18 -3.23 -3.74
C TYR A 66 -2.25 -3.47 -2.68
N ARG A 67 -2.51 -2.46 -1.84
CA ARG A 67 -3.53 -2.51 -0.78
C ARG A 67 -4.95 -2.60 -1.33
N ALA A 68 -5.25 -1.93 -2.43
CA ALA A 68 -6.54 -2.06 -3.09
C ALA A 68 -6.77 -3.50 -3.61
N LEU A 69 -5.72 -4.15 -4.13
CA LEU A 69 -5.77 -5.55 -4.56
C LEU A 69 -5.91 -6.54 -3.39
N THR A 70 -5.35 -6.26 -2.20
CA THR A 70 -5.55 -7.09 -1.00
C THR A 70 -6.96 -6.97 -0.46
N ALA A 71 -7.47 -5.74 -0.33
CA ALA A 71 -8.83 -5.48 0.18
C ALA A 71 -9.93 -6.10 -0.70
N SER A 72 -9.73 -6.17 -2.02
CA SER A 72 -10.71 -6.75 -2.96
C SER A 72 -10.95 -8.25 -2.75
N LYS A 73 -9.91 -9.02 -2.36
CA LYS A 73 -10.04 -10.45 -2.06
C LYS A 73 -10.91 -10.71 -0.81
N ASN A 74 -10.88 -9.80 0.15
CA ASN A 74 -11.66 -9.94 1.38
C ASN A 74 -13.16 -9.75 1.14
N LYS A 75 -13.54 -8.86 0.20
CA LYS A 75 -14.95 -8.70 -0.19
C LYS A 75 -15.53 -9.95 -0.84
N THR A 76 -14.77 -10.65 -1.70
CA THR A 76 -15.23 -11.88 -2.37
C THR A 76 -15.42 -13.05 -1.40
N SER A 77 -14.61 -13.15 -0.34
CA SER A 77 -14.80 -14.20 0.68
C SER A 77 -15.97 -13.90 1.62
N LEU A 78 -16.19 -12.63 1.98
CA LEU A 78 -17.32 -12.21 2.83
C LEU A 78 -18.68 -12.43 2.14
N ILE A 79 -18.81 -12.12 0.84
CA ILE A 79 -20.06 -12.36 0.10
C ILE A 79 -20.37 -13.86 -0.06
N ASN A 80 -19.35 -14.73 -0.09
CA ASN A 80 -19.53 -16.17 -0.24
C ASN A 80 -19.85 -16.84 1.11
N ALA A 81 -19.40 -16.26 2.23
CA ALA A 81 -19.77 -16.69 3.57
C ALA A 81 -21.22 -16.31 3.92
N GLN A 82 -21.74 -15.18 3.42
CA GLN A 82 -23.10 -14.71 3.65
C GLN A 82 -24.19 -15.41 2.82
N ARG A 83 -23.81 -16.32 1.90
CA ARG A 83 -24.74 -17.05 1.01
C ARG A 83 -24.96 -18.52 1.41
N ARG A 84 -24.52 -18.93 2.60
CA ARG A 84 -24.61 -20.31 3.13
C ARG A 84 -25.49 -20.42 4.39
N THR A 85 -26.60 -19.67 4.44
CA THR A 85 -27.67 -19.84 5.43
C THR A 85 -28.98 -20.09 4.71
#